data_AF-A0A976L3M1-F1
#
_entry.id   AF-A0A976L3M1-F1
#
_cell.length_a   1.000
_cell.length_b   1.000
_cell.length_c   1.000
_cell.angle_alpha   90.00
_cell.angle_beta   90.00
_cell.angle_gamma   90.00
#
_symmetry.space_group_name_H-M   'P 1'
#
loop_
_entity.id
_entity.type
_entity.pdbx_description
1 polymer ?
#
loop_
_entity_poly.entity_id
_entity_poly.type
_entity_poly.pdbx_seq_one_letter_code
_entity_poly.pdbx_strand_id
1 'polypeptide(L)'
;MSVPVNPNPKGAIKSILNYQWIVMNIGFFLFLAFLAILYIANGHLTDKTIRKINSTQRELKELQFEYKTVKSDLMRRTRAIEIQNAVAPYGLMVAKEMPMRLVLERKITSTKNTAQ
;
A
#
# COMPACT_ATOMS: atom_id res chain seq x y z
N MET A 1 2.66 -47.66 -48.15
CA MET A 1 2.14 -46.37 -47.64
C MET A 1 3.32 -45.61 -47.06
N SER A 2 3.64 -44.42 -47.59
CA SER A 2 4.74 -43.59 -47.10
C SER A 2 4.34 -42.92 -45.79
N VAL A 3 5.18 -43.10 -44.77
CA VAL A 3 5.00 -42.53 -43.43
C VAL A 3 5.21 -41.01 -43.51
N PRO A 4 4.37 -40.18 -42.87
CA PRO A 4 4.55 -38.73 -42.87
C PRO A 4 5.81 -38.33 -42.07
N VAL A 5 6.66 -37.51 -42.69
CA VAL A 5 7.84 -36.91 -42.05
C VAL A 5 7.38 -35.79 -41.11
N ASN A 6 7.69 -35.91 -39.82
CA ASN A 6 7.46 -34.87 -38.81
C ASN A 6 8.54 -33.76 -38.96
N PRO A 7 8.18 -32.51 -39.30
CA PRO A 7 9.16 -31.46 -39.48
C PRO A 7 9.80 -31.09 -38.14
N ASN A 8 11.11 -31.32 -38.02
CA ASN A 8 11.90 -30.93 -36.87
C ASN A 8 11.80 -29.40 -36.62
N PRO A 9 11.26 -28.94 -35.47
CA PRO A 9 11.01 -27.51 -35.21
C PRO A 9 12.30 -26.67 -35.20
N LYS A 10 13.45 -27.30 -34.92
CA LYS A 10 14.76 -26.65 -34.94
C LYS A 10 15.20 -26.23 -36.35
N GLY A 11 14.71 -26.90 -37.39
CA GLY A 11 14.99 -26.54 -38.79
C GLY A 11 14.14 -25.37 -39.28
N ALA A 12 12.89 -25.29 -38.84
CA ALA A 12 11.97 -24.22 -39.20
C ALA A 12 12.47 -22.84 -38.73
N ILE A 13 12.93 -22.73 -37.48
CA ILE A 13 13.46 -21.48 -36.92
C ILE A 13 14.73 -21.02 -37.67
N LYS A 14 15.60 -21.96 -38.06
CA LYS A 14 16.80 -21.66 -38.86
C LYS A 14 16.47 -21.19 -40.28
N SER A 15 15.40 -21.71 -40.87
CA SER A 15 14.94 -21.30 -42.21
C SER A 15 14.34 -19.89 -42.22
N ILE A 16 13.71 -19.47 -41.13
CA ILE A 16 13.17 -18.10 -40.96
C ILE A 16 14.31 -17.11 -40.69
N LEU A 17 15.36 -17.53 -39.99
CA LEU A 17 16.59 -16.74 -39.74
C LEU A 17 17.63 -16.88 -40.86
N ASN A 18 17.19 -16.98 -42.11
CA ASN A 18 18.08 -17.15 -43.25
C ASN A 18 18.60 -15.78 -43.73
N TYR A 19 19.92 -15.66 -43.95
CA TYR A 19 20.57 -14.38 -44.32
C TYR A 19 19.93 -13.72 -45.54
N GLN A 20 19.54 -14.52 -46.54
CA GLN A 20 18.84 -14.04 -47.73
C GLN A 20 17.52 -13.32 -47.40
N TRP A 21 16.76 -13.80 -46.40
CA TRP A 21 15.50 -13.19 -45.99
C TRP A 21 15.71 -11.88 -45.21
N ILE A 22 16.76 -11.81 -44.38
CA ILE A 22 17.15 -10.58 -43.67
C ILE A 22 17.56 -9.47 -44.65
N VAL A 23 18.38 -9.80 -45.65
CA VAL A 23 18.88 -8.81 -46.62
C VAL A 23 17.75 -8.30 -47.52
N MET A 24 16.80 -9.15 -47.88
CA MET A 24 15.63 -8.75 -48.66
C MET A 24 14.69 -7.80 -47.91
N ASN A 25 14.72 -7.82 -46.57
CA ASN A 25 13.89 -6.98 -45.69
C ASN A 25 14.73 -5.97 -44.89
N ILE A 26 15.82 -5.47 -45.47
CA ILE A 26 16.80 -4.63 -44.76
C ILE A 26 16.18 -3.41 -44.05
N GLY A 27 15.17 -2.77 -44.66
CA GLY A 27 14.49 -1.62 -44.06
C GLY A 27 13.77 -1.95 -42.75
N PHE A 28 13.14 -3.13 -42.66
CA PHE A 28 12.49 -3.60 -41.43
C PHE A 28 13.53 -3.91 -40.34
N PHE A 29 14.65 -4.53 -40.70
CA PHE A 29 15.72 -4.82 -39.75
C PHE A 29 16.37 -3.53 -39.21
N LEU A 30 16.53 -2.51 -40.08
CA LEU A 30 17.00 -1.19 -39.68
C LEU A 30 16.03 -0.49 -38.71
N PHE A 31 14.73 -0.64 -38.94
CA PHE A 31 13.69 -0.15 -38.03
C PHE A 31 13.76 -0.85 -36.65
N LEU A 32 13.95 -2.17 -36.62
CA LEU A 32 14.16 -2.91 -35.37
C LEU A 32 15.43 -2.48 -34.64
N ALA A 33 16.53 -2.29 -35.37
CA ALA A 33 17.78 -1.81 -34.80
C ALA A 33 17.62 -0.40 -34.19
N PHE A 34 16.92 0.50 -34.90
CA PHE A 34 16.56 1.82 -34.37
C PHE A 34 15.72 1.72 -33.10
N LEU A 35 14.71 0.85 -33.09
CA LEU A 35 13.85 0.63 -31.92
C LEU A 35 14.63 0.04 -30.73
N ALA A 36 15.59 -0.84 -30.99
CA ALA A 36 16.48 -1.39 -29.97
C ALA A 36 17.38 -0.31 -29.35
N ILE A 37 17.92 0.60 -30.17
CA ILE A 37 18.70 1.75 -29.67
C ILE A 37 17.81 2.66 -28.81
N LEU A 38 16.61 2.97 -29.29
CA LEU A 38 15.64 3.79 -28.56
C LEU A 38 15.24 3.14 -27.23
N TYR A 39 15.10 1.81 -27.20
CA TYR A 39 14.83 1.04 -25.98
C TYR A 39 15.99 1.15 -24.98
N ILE A 40 17.23 0.93 -25.41
CA ILE A 40 18.42 1.06 -24.55
C ILE A 40 18.57 2.49 -24.02
N ALA A 41 18.34 3.50 -24.87
CA ALA A 41 18.37 4.90 -24.49
C ALA A 41 17.34 5.22 -23.38
N ASN A 42 16.10 4.70 -23.50
CA ASN A 42 15.08 4.84 -22.45
C ASN A 42 15.44 4.04 -21.18
N GLY A 43 16.14 2.92 -21.31
CA GLY A 43 16.65 2.15 -20.17
C GLY A 43 17.56 2.97 -19.26
N HIS A 44 18.47 3.77 -19.82
CA HIS A 44 19.38 4.61 -19.03
C HIS A 44 18.68 5.70 -18.19
N LEU A 45 17.54 6.23 -18.64
CA LEU A 45 16.74 7.17 -17.84
C LEU A 45 16.06 6.47 -16.65
N THR A 46 15.72 5.20 -16.83
CA THR A 46 15.05 4.39 -15.80
C THR A 46 15.97 4.17 -14.60
N ASP A 47 17.27 3.94 -14.80
CA ASP A 47 18.22 3.72 -13.70
C ASP A 47 18.32 4.91 -12.72
N LYS A 48 18.37 6.13 -13.26
CA LYS A 48 18.42 7.35 -12.43
C LYS A 48 17.11 7.55 -11.66
N THR A 49 16.00 7.24 -12.32
CA THR A 49 14.66 7.34 -11.75
C THR A 49 14.46 6.32 -10.62
N ILE A 50 14.90 5.08 -10.80
CA ILE A 50 14.84 4.02 -9.77
C ILE A 50 15.63 4.43 -8.52
N ARG A 51 16.83 5.02 -8.67
CA ARG A 51 17.62 5.49 -7.52
C ARG A 51 16.89 6.59 -6.75
N LYS A 52 16.27 7.55 -7.47
CA LYS A 52 15.50 8.64 -6.86
C LYS A 52 14.25 8.12 -6.14
N ILE A 53 13.56 7.13 -6.73
CA ILE A 53 12.43 6.46 -6.07
C ILE A 53 12.88 5.81 -4.77
N ASN A 54 14.00 5.08 -4.79
CA ASN A 54 14.51 4.42 -3.60
C ASN A 54 14.90 5.40 -2.48
N SER A 55 15.49 6.55 -2.81
CA SER A 55 15.80 7.57 -1.79
C SER A 55 14.53 8.18 -1.19
N THR A 56 13.56 8.57 -2.02
CA THR A 56 12.29 9.13 -1.54
C THR A 56 11.47 8.11 -0.74
N GLN A 57 11.49 6.83 -1.11
CA GLN A 57 10.84 5.76 -0.32
C GLN A 57 11.48 5.61 1.07
N ARG A 58 12.81 5.78 1.17
CA ARG A 58 13.51 5.74 2.46
C ARG A 58 13.09 6.90 3.36
N GLU A 59 13.04 8.11 2.81
CA GLU A 59 12.56 9.31 3.54
C GLU A 59 11.11 9.15 4.01
N LEU A 60 10.23 8.65 3.14
CA LEU A 60 8.83 8.37 3.52
C LEU A 60 8.73 7.32 4.63
N LYS A 61 9.58 6.30 4.60
CA LYS A 61 9.60 5.26 5.63
C LYS A 61 10.08 5.80 6.97
N GLU A 62 11.09 6.67 6.95
CA GLU A 62 11.61 7.34 8.14
C GLU A 62 10.54 8.25 8.77
N LEU A 63 9.89 9.09 7.96
CA LEU A 63 8.80 9.96 8.43
C LEU A 63 7.61 9.15 8.98
N GLN A 64 7.24 8.05 8.33
CA GLN A 64 6.21 7.14 8.84
C GLN A 64 6.62 6.48 10.15
N PHE A 65 7.90 6.15 10.31
CA PHE A 65 8.42 5.56 11.55
C PHE A 65 8.35 6.57 12.70
N GLU A 66 8.75 7.82 12.46
CA GLU A 66 8.64 8.90 13.43
C GLU A 66 7.18 9.12 13.86
N TYR A 67 6.26 9.25 12.89
CA TYR A 67 4.82 9.37 13.20
C TYR A 67 4.30 8.19 14.02
N LYS A 68 4.64 6.95 13.63
CA LYS A 68 4.22 5.75 14.37
C LYS A 68 4.76 5.73 15.79
N THR A 69 6.00 6.18 15.98
CA THR A 69 6.64 6.25 17.30
C THR A 69 5.95 7.28 18.19
N VAL A 70 5.79 8.52 17.70
CA VAL A 70 5.12 9.59 18.45
C VAL A 70 3.66 9.24 18.75
N LYS A 71 2.95 8.66 17.77
CA LYS A 71 1.58 8.18 17.98
C LYS A 71 1.53 7.05 19.01
N SER A 72 2.49 6.13 18.99
CA SER A 72 2.58 5.05 19.97
C SER A 72 2.83 5.61 21.37
N ASP A 73 3.69 6.61 21.51
CA ASP A 73 3.93 7.29 22.79
C ASP A 73 2.69 8.01 23.32
N LEU A 74 1.96 8.71 22.45
CA LEU A 74 0.66 9.29 22.79
C LEU A 74 -0.35 8.22 23.21
N MET A 75 -0.48 7.16 22.41
CA MET A 75 -1.37 6.04 22.73
C MET A 75 -0.98 5.34 24.03
N ARG A 76 0.30 5.31 24.39
CA ARG A 76 0.78 4.78 25.67
C ARG A 76 0.32 5.66 26.83
N ARG A 77 0.54 6.97 26.73
CA ARG A 77 0.09 7.96 27.74
C ARG A 77 -1.43 8.01 27.88
N THR A 78 -2.16 7.84 26.78
CA THR A 78 -3.63 7.82 26.76
C THR A 78 -4.19 6.41 26.99
N ARG A 79 -3.35 5.39 27.14
CA ARG A 79 -3.81 4.00 27.31
C ARG A 79 -4.61 3.90 28.60
N ALA A 80 -5.85 3.43 28.48
CA ALA A 80 -6.78 3.30 29.59
C ALA A 80 -6.20 2.53 30.79
N ILE A 81 -5.32 1.56 30.57
CA ILE A 81 -4.65 0.77 31.63
C ILE A 81 -3.61 1.61 32.39
N GLU A 82 -2.82 2.45 31.71
CA GLU A 82 -1.85 3.33 32.40
C GLU A 82 -2.54 4.47 33.12
N ILE A 83 -3.60 5.03 32.53
CA ILE A 83 -4.46 6.00 33.21
C ILE A 83 -5.06 5.33 34.45
N GLN A 84 -5.70 4.16 34.34
CA GLN A 84 -6.27 3.44 35.48
C GLN A 84 -5.26 3.22 36.62
N ASN A 85 -4.01 2.85 36.30
CA ASN A 85 -2.95 2.69 37.30
C ASN A 85 -2.46 4.02 37.89
N ALA A 86 -2.42 5.09 37.10
CA ALA A 86 -2.04 6.43 37.56
C ALA A 86 -3.13 7.09 38.41
N VAL A 87 -4.41 6.78 38.16
CA VAL A 87 -5.54 7.29 38.95
C VAL A 87 -5.91 6.39 40.14
N ALA A 88 -5.40 5.15 40.19
CA ALA A 88 -5.54 4.23 41.31
C ALA A 88 -5.10 4.79 42.69
N PRO A 89 -3.95 5.51 42.83
CA PRO A 89 -3.59 6.14 44.11
C PRO A 89 -4.55 7.27 44.53
N TYR A 90 -5.36 7.81 43.61
CA TYR A 90 -6.39 8.80 43.90
C TYR A 90 -7.77 8.16 44.16
N GLY A 91 -7.86 6.83 44.23
CA GLY A 91 -9.10 6.10 44.54
C GLY A 91 -10.13 6.07 43.40
N LEU A 92 -9.75 6.48 42.18
CA LEU A 92 -10.63 6.55 41.03
C LEU A 92 -10.57 5.24 40.22
N MET A 93 -11.70 4.54 40.10
CA MET A 93 -11.84 3.31 39.33
C MET A 93 -12.64 3.55 38.04
N VAL A 94 -12.23 2.92 36.95
CA VAL A 94 -12.98 2.97 35.68
C VAL A 94 -14.28 2.19 35.87
N ALA A 95 -15.42 2.83 35.57
CA ALA A 95 -16.73 2.18 35.58
C ALA A 95 -16.71 0.99 34.60
N LYS A 96 -16.71 -0.23 35.16
CA LYS A 96 -16.78 -1.48 34.39
C LYS A 96 -18.22 -1.81 33.95
N GLU A 97 -19.17 -1.10 34.52
CA GLU A 97 -20.60 -1.28 34.35
C GLU A 97 -21.11 -0.32 33.28
N MET A 98 -21.91 -0.85 32.36
CA MET A 98 -22.59 -0.06 31.34
C MET A 98 -23.53 0.96 32.00
N PRO A 99 -23.49 2.25 31.62
CA PRO A 99 -24.29 3.28 32.26
C PRO A 99 -25.78 2.98 32.10
N MET A 100 -26.49 2.93 33.22
CA MET A 100 -27.93 2.69 33.22
C MET A 100 -28.65 3.92 32.64
N ARG A 101 -29.45 3.73 31.59
CA ARG A 101 -30.31 4.82 31.07
C ARG A 101 -31.38 5.11 32.12
N LEU A 102 -31.30 6.28 32.73
CA LEU A 102 -32.37 6.79 33.59
C LEU A 102 -33.59 7.10 32.70
N VAL A 103 -34.68 6.35 32.89
CA VAL A 103 -36.00 6.73 32.36
C VAL A 103 -36.48 7.86 33.24
N LEU A 104 -36.70 9.04 32.64
CA LEU A 104 -37.18 10.24 33.34
C LEU A 104 -38.56 9.96 33.93
N GLU A 105 -38.62 9.69 35.23
CA GLU A 105 -39.89 9.59 35.92
C GLU A 105 -40.42 11.01 36.18
N ARG A 106 -41.60 11.26 35.64
CA ARG A 106 -42.25 12.57 35.60
C ARG A 106 -42.46 13.07 37.04
N LYS A 107 -41.74 14.14 37.38
CA LYS A 107 -41.86 14.89 38.64
C LYS A 107 -43.33 15.12 39.01
N ILE A 108 -43.79 14.56 40.12
CA ILE A 108 -45.10 14.86 40.69
C ILE A 108 -45.07 16.30 41.20
N THR A 109 -45.95 17.13 40.66
CA THR A 109 -46.17 18.53 41.04
C THR A 109 -46.56 18.63 42.51
N SER A 110 -45.66 19.13 43.36
CA SER A 110 -46.05 19.72 44.65
C SER A 110 -46.13 21.23 44.46
N THR A 111 -47.27 21.71 43.96
CA THR A 111 -47.69 23.09 44.17
C THR A 111 -48.44 23.10 45.50
N LYS A 112 -47.74 23.52 46.55
CA LYS A 112 -48.39 24.01 47.78
C LYS A 112 -49.33 25.14 47.36
N ASN A 113 -50.62 24.95 47.51
CA ASN A 113 -51.60 26.03 47.41
C ASN A 113 -51.57 26.79 48.74
N THR A 114 -51.12 28.03 48.66
CA THR A 114 -51.28 29.07 49.68
C THR A 114 -52.71 29.61 49.60
N ALA A 115 -53.28 29.92 50.78
CA ALA A 115 -54.48 30.74 51.03
C ALA A 115 -55.86 30.14 50.68
N GLN A 116 -56.53 29.63 51.73
CA GLN A 116 -57.73 30.23 52.32
C GLN A 116 -57.89 29.74 53.76
#